data_AF-A0A9E0R150-F1
#
_entry.id   AF-A0A9E0R150-F1
#
_cell.length_a   1.000
_cell.length_b   1.000
_cell.length_c   1.000
_cell.angle_alpha   90.00
_cell.angle_beta   90.00
_cell.angle_gamma   90.00
#
_symmetry.space_group_name_H-M   'P 1'
#
loop_
_entity.id
_entity.type
_entity.pdbx_description
1 polymer ?
#
loop_
_entity_poly.entity_id
_entity_poly.type
_entity_poly.pdbx_seq_one_letter_code
_entity_poly.pdbx_strand_id
1 'polypeptide(L)'
;MRLAKLLAIVSITLMASGCSWFGGDEKETPDVPEQELYEDALGFLEGENYPFAIEKLQLLEARYPFGRFSDQAQLELIFAYHKNFEPEAARATADRFIRLNPNHANLDYALYLKGLTSFEQDRTFFEKYLPIDETQRDPGNALESFQSFQQLISRFPNSQYAPDAQKRMTYLKNRLATYEVHVARYYVKREAWVAAANRGRYVVENFQETPAVPDALSVMVLAYSELGMTDLADDSQAVLDANFPGFQSNISLAKKESLLSTATFGLLGSNEKVRPVVRTTQAAQPEQERSWFSRLTFGIFDSEDKEQTQ
;
A
#
# COMPACT_ATOMS: atom_id res chain seq x y z
N MET A 1 8.77 51.21 45.25
CA MET A 1 9.16 49.86 45.72
C MET A 1 8.05 49.07 46.43
N ARG A 2 7.17 49.70 47.24
CA ARG A 2 6.09 48.96 47.95
C ARG A 2 4.95 48.48 47.03
N LEU A 3 4.57 49.28 46.03
CA LEU A 3 3.53 48.94 45.06
C LEU A 3 3.93 47.77 44.14
N ALA A 4 5.19 47.75 43.68
CA ALA A 4 5.74 46.66 42.86
C ALA A 4 5.79 45.32 43.62
N LYS A 5 6.04 45.36 44.94
CA LYS A 5 5.98 44.16 45.79
C LYS A 5 4.55 43.64 45.96
N LEU A 6 3.56 44.53 46.09
CA LEU A 6 2.15 44.16 46.15
C LEU A 6 1.65 43.54 44.83
N LEU A 7 2.03 44.11 43.69
CA LEU A 7 1.70 43.55 42.36
C LEU A 7 2.36 42.18 42.13
N ALA A 8 3.61 42.00 42.58
CA ALA A 8 4.30 40.72 42.47
C ALA A 8 3.65 39.63 43.33
N ILE A 9 3.22 39.98 44.56
CA ILE A 9 2.53 39.03 45.44
C ILE A 9 1.18 38.62 44.83
N VAL A 10 0.37 39.57 44.34
CA VAL A 10 -0.93 39.26 43.71
C VAL A 10 -0.78 38.39 42.46
N SER A 11 0.26 38.64 41.65
CA SER A 11 0.56 37.81 40.47
C SER A 11 0.94 36.38 40.84
N ILE A 12 1.68 36.19 41.93
CA ILE A 12 2.07 34.86 42.42
C ILE A 12 0.86 34.12 42.97
N THR A 13 -0.04 34.79 43.69
CA THR A 13 -1.26 34.15 44.21
C THR A 13 -2.21 33.74 43.09
N LEU A 14 -2.34 34.54 42.02
CA LEU A 14 -3.16 34.19 40.85
C LEU A 14 -2.61 32.99 40.07
N MET A 15 -1.27 32.88 39.98
CA MET A 15 -0.64 31.71 39.36
C MET A 15 -0.74 30.45 40.21
N ALA A 16 -0.81 30.58 41.54
CA ALA A 16 -0.97 29.44 42.44
C ALA A 16 -2.40 28.87 42.50
N SER A 17 -3.42 29.62 42.07
CA SER A 17 -4.83 29.16 42.04
C SER A 17 -5.21 28.25 40.87
N GLY A 18 -4.28 27.86 40.00
CA GLY A 18 -4.57 27.12 38.76
C GLY A 18 -4.74 25.59 38.88
N CYS A 19 -4.41 24.97 40.01
CA CYS A 19 -4.26 23.51 40.07
C CYS A 19 -5.35 22.74 40.86
N SER A 20 -6.36 23.40 41.43
CA SER A 20 -7.40 22.71 42.23
C SER A 20 -8.80 22.74 41.61
N TRP A 21 -9.07 23.57 40.61
CA TRP A 21 -10.43 23.70 40.06
C TRP A 21 -10.78 22.56 39.09
N PHE A 22 -9.79 21.94 38.45
CA PHE A 22 -9.96 20.79 37.55
C PHE A 22 -9.68 19.43 38.22
N GLY A 23 -9.67 19.38 39.55
CA GLY A 23 -9.74 18.12 40.28
C GLY A 23 -11.18 17.64 40.30
N GLY A 24 -11.65 17.05 39.20
CA GLY A 24 -12.89 16.28 39.23
C GLY A 24 -12.72 15.17 40.25
N ASP A 25 -13.68 15.03 41.17
CA ASP A 25 -13.76 13.89 42.08
C ASP A 25 -13.39 12.63 41.29
N GLU A 26 -12.34 11.95 41.73
CA GLU A 26 -12.02 10.60 41.31
C GLU A 26 -13.21 9.76 41.78
N LYS A 27 -14.28 9.73 40.97
CA LYS A 27 -15.47 8.95 41.26
C LYS A 27 -14.98 7.54 41.39
N GLU A 28 -14.94 7.03 42.63
CA GLU A 28 -14.81 5.61 42.88
C GLU A 28 -15.87 4.92 42.03
N THR A 29 -15.43 4.42 40.88
CA THR A 29 -16.29 3.65 39.98
C THR A 29 -16.86 2.52 40.83
N PRO A 30 -18.20 2.42 40.99
CA PRO A 30 -18.81 1.45 41.91
C PRO A 30 -18.25 0.04 41.67
N ASP A 31 -18.15 -0.77 42.71
CA ASP A 31 -17.75 -2.19 42.56
C ASP A 31 -18.89 -2.95 41.88
N VAL A 32 -18.90 -2.89 40.55
CA VAL A 32 -19.88 -3.53 39.67
C VAL A 32 -19.39 -4.95 39.37
N PRO A 33 -20.23 -5.98 39.57
CA PRO A 33 -19.90 -7.36 39.24
C PRO A 33 -19.41 -7.53 37.79
N GLU A 34 -18.49 -8.48 37.57
CA GLU A 34 -17.91 -8.78 36.25
C GLU A 34 -18.98 -8.98 35.16
N GLN A 35 -20.02 -9.77 35.46
CA GLN A 35 -21.09 -10.07 34.52
C GLN A 35 -21.88 -8.82 34.13
N GLU A 36 -22.18 -7.93 35.08
CA GLU A 36 -22.91 -6.69 34.83
C GLU A 36 -22.08 -5.73 33.97
N LEU A 37 -20.76 -5.63 34.21
CA LEU A 37 -19.86 -4.85 33.35
C LEU A 37 -19.83 -5.38 31.91
N TYR A 38 -19.84 -6.71 31.75
CA TYR A 38 -19.81 -7.35 30.44
C TYR A 38 -21.14 -7.15 29.70
N GLU A 39 -22.27 -7.34 30.36
CA GLU A 39 -23.60 -7.11 29.79
C GLU A 39 -23.82 -5.63 29.40
N ASP A 40 -23.38 -4.69 30.26
CA ASP A 40 -23.35 -3.26 29.94
C ASP A 40 -22.55 -2.99 28.65
N ALA A 41 -21.34 -3.56 28.56
CA ALA A 41 -20.48 -3.39 27.40
C ALA A 41 -21.14 -3.90 26.11
N LEU A 42 -21.75 -5.09 26.17
CA LEU A 42 -22.51 -5.65 25.05
C LEU A 42 -23.68 -4.76 24.64
N GLY A 43 -24.44 -4.23 25.60
CA GLY A 43 -25.53 -3.29 25.33
C GLY A 43 -25.05 -2.02 24.61
N PHE A 44 -23.88 -1.49 24.98
CA PHE A 44 -23.27 -0.36 24.26
C PHE A 44 -22.78 -0.75 22.86
N LEU A 45 -22.22 -1.95 22.67
CA LEU A 45 -21.82 -2.43 21.35
C LEU A 45 -23.02 -2.61 20.41
N GLU A 46 -24.11 -3.20 20.91
CA GLU A 46 -25.36 -3.35 20.16
C GLU A 46 -25.99 -2.00 19.82
N GLY A 47 -25.86 -1.03 20.72
CA GLY A 47 -26.27 0.36 20.49
C GLY A 47 -25.31 1.18 19.61
N GLU A 48 -24.27 0.57 19.03
CA GLU A 48 -23.20 1.22 18.26
C GLU A 48 -22.48 2.35 19.02
N ASN A 49 -22.55 2.32 20.35
CA ASN A 49 -21.92 3.29 21.22
C ASN A 49 -20.53 2.81 21.65
N TYR A 50 -19.62 2.76 20.67
CA TYR A 50 -18.27 2.22 20.86
C TYR A 50 -17.45 2.91 21.96
N PRO A 51 -17.49 4.25 22.15
CA PRO A 51 -16.73 4.89 23.22
C PRO A 51 -17.08 4.37 24.62
N PHE A 52 -18.39 4.24 24.92
CA PHE A 52 -18.83 3.72 26.22
C PHE A 52 -18.59 2.21 26.34
N ALA A 53 -18.71 1.44 25.25
CA ALA A 53 -18.32 0.04 25.25
C ALA A 53 -16.83 -0.13 25.58
N ILE A 54 -15.95 0.68 24.97
CA ILE A 54 -14.50 0.67 25.23
C ILE A 54 -14.24 0.95 26.71
N GLU A 55 -14.87 1.96 27.29
CA GLU A 55 -14.71 2.30 28.72
C GLU A 55 -15.07 1.10 29.63
N LYS A 56 -16.20 0.45 29.37
CA LYS A 56 -16.65 -0.71 30.15
C LYS A 56 -15.74 -1.92 29.98
N LEU A 57 -15.29 -2.20 28.75
CA LEU A 57 -14.40 -3.31 28.44
C LEU A 57 -13.01 -3.11 29.05
N GLN A 58 -12.44 -1.89 28.98
CA GLN A 58 -11.19 -1.54 29.67
C GLN A 58 -11.32 -1.69 31.19
N LEU A 59 -12.44 -1.26 31.76
CA LEU A 59 -12.70 -1.40 33.19
C LEU A 59 -12.78 -2.88 33.60
N LEU A 60 -13.42 -3.72 32.78
CA LEU A 60 -13.48 -5.16 32.98
C LEU A 60 -12.08 -5.78 32.94
N GLU A 61 -11.25 -5.46 31.94
CA GLU A 61 -9.87 -5.94 31.86
C GLU A 61 -9.02 -5.53 33.07
N ALA A 62 -9.19 -4.30 33.55
CA ALA A 62 -8.41 -3.76 34.67
C ALA A 62 -8.78 -4.44 36.01
N ARG A 63 -10.06 -4.73 36.22
CA ARG A 63 -10.57 -5.30 37.49
C ARG A 63 -10.55 -6.82 37.50
N TYR A 64 -10.88 -7.45 36.38
CA TYR A 64 -11.08 -8.89 36.25
C TYR A 64 -10.20 -9.47 35.12
N PRO A 65 -8.86 -9.33 35.18
CA PRO A 65 -7.96 -9.76 34.11
C PRO A 65 -7.96 -11.27 33.83
N PHE A 66 -8.43 -12.07 34.79
CA PHE A 66 -8.60 -13.53 34.69
C PHE A 66 -10.07 -13.94 34.92
N GLY A 67 -10.99 -13.01 34.70
CA GLY A 67 -12.43 -13.24 34.83
C GLY A 67 -12.95 -14.26 33.82
N ARG A 68 -14.19 -14.71 34.01
CA ARG A 68 -14.83 -15.65 33.08
C ARG A 68 -14.97 -15.08 31.68
N PHE A 69 -15.15 -13.76 31.56
CA PHE A 69 -15.37 -13.06 30.30
C PHE A 69 -14.12 -12.34 29.78
N SER A 70 -12.97 -12.46 30.44
CA SER A 70 -11.76 -11.66 30.13
C SER A 70 -11.28 -11.81 28.68
N ASP A 71 -11.23 -13.04 28.18
CA ASP A 71 -10.75 -13.32 26.81
C ASP A 71 -11.75 -12.82 25.75
N GLN A 72 -13.04 -12.97 26.02
CA GLN A 72 -14.10 -12.53 25.13
C GLN A 72 -14.20 -10.99 25.11
N ALA A 73 -14.06 -10.34 26.28
CA ALA A 73 -14.01 -8.90 26.41
C ALA A 73 -12.82 -8.30 25.64
N GLN A 74 -11.66 -8.97 25.62
CA GLN A 74 -10.52 -8.56 24.79
C GLN A 74 -10.86 -8.56 23.29
N LEU A 75 -11.56 -9.58 22.79
CA LEU A 75 -11.98 -9.66 21.39
C LEU A 75 -12.96 -8.54 21.03
N GLU A 76 -13.92 -8.30 21.90
CA GLU A 76 -14.90 -7.21 21.77
C GLU A 76 -14.25 -5.85 21.83
N LEU A 77 -13.21 -5.68 22.64
CA LEU A 77 -12.45 -4.44 22.74
C LEU A 77 -11.70 -4.15 21.43
N ILE A 78 -11.10 -5.16 20.79
CA ILE A 78 -10.49 -5.01 19.46
C ILE A 78 -11.54 -4.54 18.45
N PHE A 79 -12.73 -5.18 18.46
CA PHE A 79 -13.83 -4.81 17.58
C PHE A 79 -14.32 -3.38 17.85
N ALA A 80 -14.48 -3.00 19.11
CA ALA A 80 -14.93 -1.68 19.52
C ALA A 80 -13.96 -0.59 19.06
N TYR A 81 -12.65 -0.78 19.27
CA TYR A 81 -11.62 0.15 18.77
C TYR A 81 -11.63 0.26 17.24
N HIS A 82 -11.76 -0.87 16.55
CA HIS A 82 -11.85 -0.88 15.09
C HIS A 82 -13.05 -0.06 14.60
N LYS A 83 -14.22 -0.24 15.23
CA LYS A 83 -15.43 0.52 14.88
C LYS A 83 -15.41 1.97 15.33
N ASN A 84 -14.67 2.30 16.39
CA ASN A 84 -14.48 3.67 16.85
C ASN A 84 -13.42 4.44 16.05
N PHE A 85 -12.88 3.86 14.97
CA PHE A 85 -11.79 4.43 14.17
C PHE A 85 -10.50 4.69 14.97
N GLU A 86 -10.18 3.79 15.91
CA GLU A 86 -8.95 3.80 16.70
C GLU A 86 -8.01 2.64 16.30
N PRO A 87 -7.38 2.69 15.12
CA PRO A 87 -6.68 1.55 14.56
C PRO A 87 -5.45 1.14 15.38
N GLU A 88 -4.71 2.10 15.94
CA GLU A 88 -3.54 1.82 16.78
C GLU A 88 -3.92 1.02 18.03
N ALA A 89 -5.01 1.41 18.70
CA ALA A 89 -5.51 0.74 19.89
C ALA A 89 -6.05 -0.66 19.57
N ALA A 90 -6.78 -0.80 18.45
CA ALA A 90 -7.24 -2.11 17.97
C ALA A 90 -6.07 -3.05 17.66
N ARG A 91 -5.03 -2.58 16.94
CA ARG A 91 -3.85 -3.39 16.60
C ARG A 91 -3.05 -3.80 17.84
N ALA A 92 -2.80 -2.87 18.76
CA ALA A 92 -2.10 -3.15 20.00
C ALA A 92 -2.85 -4.17 20.88
N THR A 93 -4.17 -4.04 20.97
CA THR A 93 -5.03 -4.97 21.72
C THR A 93 -5.06 -6.35 21.06
N ALA A 94 -5.14 -6.41 19.72
CA ALA A 94 -5.06 -7.66 18.97
C ALA A 94 -3.72 -8.36 19.16
N ASP A 95 -2.60 -7.63 19.10
CA ASP A 95 -1.27 -8.19 19.34
C ASP A 95 -1.10 -8.74 20.75
N ARG A 96 -1.69 -8.06 21.74
CA ARG A 96 -1.72 -8.56 23.11
C ARG A 96 -2.54 -9.85 23.20
N PHE A 97 -3.75 -9.87 22.64
CA PHE A 97 -4.60 -11.06 22.62
C PHE A 97 -3.90 -12.25 21.94
N ILE A 98 -3.33 -12.05 20.74
CA ILE A 98 -2.63 -13.10 19.99
C ILE A 98 -1.46 -13.70 20.79
N ARG A 99 -0.73 -12.85 21.53
CA ARG A 99 0.42 -13.26 22.34
C ARG A 99 0.02 -14.01 23.60
N LEU A 100 -1.03 -13.54 24.29
CA LEU A 100 -1.48 -14.11 25.55
C LEU A 100 -2.31 -15.39 25.33
N ASN A 101 -3.03 -15.47 24.22
CA ASN A 101 -4.03 -16.49 23.95
C ASN A 101 -3.77 -17.27 22.63
N PRO A 102 -2.59 -17.91 22.45
CA PRO A 102 -2.20 -18.52 21.18
C PRO A 102 -3.02 -19.74 20.75
N ASN A 103 -3.78 -20.35 21.68
CA ASN A 103 -4.62 -21.53 21.47
C ASN A 103 -6.12 -21.24 21.58
N HIS A 104 -6.53 -19.96 21.64
CA HIS A 104 -7.94 -19.59 21.78
C HIS A 104 -8.73 -19.91 20.50
N ALA A 105 -9.98 -20.34 20.66
CA ALA A 105 -10.83 -20.79 19.55
C ALA A 105 -11.05 -19.70 18.49
N ASN A 106 -11.23 -18.45 18.92
CA ASN A 106 -11.48 -17.28 18.06
C ASN A 106 -10.20 -16.49 17.75
N LEU A 107 -9.02 -17.11 17.79
CA LEU A 107 -7.77 -16.43 17.46
C LEU A 107 -7.71 -15.99 15.99
N ASP A 108 -8.40 -16.73 15.12
CA ASP A 108 -8.60 -16.39 13.71
C ASP A 108 -9.35 -15.04 13.55
N TYR A 109 -10.37 -14.79 14.38
CA TYR A 109 -11.08 -13.51 14.41
C TYR A 109 -10.17 -12.34 14.82
N ALA A 110 -9.34 -12.52 15.84
CA ALA A 110 -8.39 -11.48 16.26
C ALA A 110 -7.37 -11.14 15.16
N LEU A 111 -6.82 -12.14 14.47
CA LEU A 111 -5.92 -11.96 13.33
C LEU A 111 -6.63 -11.25 12.17
N TYR A 112 -7.88 -11.62 11.90
CA TYR A 112 -8.70 -10.99 10.88
C TYR A 112 -8.95 -9.51 11.20
N LEU A 113 -9.38 -9.17 12.42
CA LEU A 113 -9.61 -7.79 12.84
C LEU A 113 -8.33 -6.95 12.81
N LYS A 114 -7.18 -7.52 13.20
CA LYS A 114 -5.88 -6.85 13.10
C LYS A 114 -5.57 -6.46 11.64
N GLY A 115 -5.72 -7.41 10.72
CA GLY A 115 -5.51 -7.19 9.29
C GLY A 115 -6.51 -6.20 8.70
N LEU A 116 -7.78 -6.31 9.08
CA LEU A 116 -8.87 -5.43 8.61
C LEU A 116 -8.69 -3.99 9.07
N THR A 117 -8.31 -3.80 10.33
CA THR A 117 -8.02 -2.47 10.90
C THR A 117 -6.92 -1.77 10.11
N SER A 118 -5.82 -2.48 9.85
CA SER A 118 -4.69 -1.95 9.05
C SER A 118 -5.10 -1.67 7.59
N PHE A 119 -5.98 -2.51 7.02
CA PHE A 119 -6.50 -2.34 5.67
C PHE A 119 -7.35 -1.08 5.51
N GLU A 120 -8.19 -0.79 6.50
CA GLU A 120 -9.14 0.33 6.45
C GLU A 120 -8.50 1.67 6.83
N GLN A 121 -7.42 1.67 7.62
CA GLN A 121 -6.64 2.87 7.92
C GLN A 121 -6.13 3.56 6.65
N ASP A 122 -5.77 2.77 5.62
CA ASP A 122 -5.33 3.27 4.33
C ASP A 122 -6.46 3.82 3.45
N ARG A 123 -7.73 3.63 3.82
CA ARG A 123 -8.91 4.07 3.06
C ARG A 123 -9.62 5.18 3.82
N THR A 124 -8.92 6.30 4.02
CA THR A 124 -9.49 7.40 4.79
C THR A 124 -10.59 8.11 4.00
N PHE A 125 -11.62 8.60 4.71
CA PHE A 125 -12.84 9.25 4.20
C PHE A 125 -12.69 10.19 2.99
N PHE A 126 -11.54 10.85 2.82
CA PHE A 126 -11.28 11.79 1.72
C PHE A 126 -10.92 11.12 0.38
N GLU A 127 -10.38 9.90 0.37
CA GLU A 127 -9.97 9.18 -0.86
C GLU A 127 -11.17 8.73 -1.70
N LYS A 128 -12.36 8.62 -1.10
CA LYS A 128 -13.60 8.36 -1.84
C LYS A 128 -14.04 9.56 -2.71
N TYR A 129 -13.63 10.77 -2.36
CA TYR A 129 -14.07 12.01 -3.00
C TYR A 129 -12.97 12.75 -3.76
N LEU A 130 -11.70 12.39 -3.53
CA LEU A 130 -10.55 12.96 -4.22
C LEU A 130 -9.83 11.84 -5.01
N PRO A 131 -9.48 12.06 -6.29
CA PRO A 131 -8.70 11.11 -7.08
C PRO A 131 -7.22 11.15 -6.64
N ILE A 132 -6.94 10.72 -5.41
CA ILE A 132 -5.59 10.59 -4.87
C ILE A 132 -5.13 9.16 -5.10
N ASP A 133 -3.97 9.00 -5.71
CA ASP A 133 -3.36 7.70 -5.94
C ASP A 133 -2.75 7.15 -4.63
N GLU A 134 -3.49 6.26 -3.96
CA GLU A 134 -3.08 5.60 -2.72
C GLU A 134 -1.77 4.80 -2.86
N THR A 135 -1.39 4.41 -4.08
CA THR A 135 -0.19 3.61 -4.35
C THR A 135 1.11 4.42 -4.31
N GLN A 136 1.02 5.74 -4.13
CA GLN A 136 2.17 6.62 -3.97
C GLN A 136 2.48 6.96 -2.49
N ARG A 137 1.58 6.56 -1.57
CA ARG A 137 1.73 6.78 -0.13
C ARG A 137 2.54 5.66 0.51
N ASP A 138 2.99 5.88 1.74
CA ASP A 138 3.71 4.87 2.52
C ASP A 138 2.89 3.56 2.63
N PRO A 139 3.43 2.40 2.21
CA PRO A 139 2.71 1.13 2.20
C PRO A 139 2.71 0.42 3.56
N GLY A 140 3.19 1.05 4.64
CA GLY A 140 3.36 0.43 5.95
C GLY A 140 2.12 -0.35 6.45
N ASN A 141 0.96 0.29 6.44
CA ASN A 141 -0.28 -0.36 6.89
C ASN A 141 -0.73 -1.48 5.92
N ALA A 142 -0.50 -1.32 4.62
CA ALA A 142 -0.76 -2.36 3.62
C ALA A 142 0.06 -3.62 3.89
N LEU A 143 1.34 -3.43 4.20
CA LEU A 143 2.26 -4.53 4.51
C LEU A 143 1.83 -5.23 5.80
N GLU A 144 1.50 -4.47 6.85
CA GLU A 144 1.02 -5.02 8.11
C GLU A 144 -0.30 -5.78 7.96
N SER A 145 -1.22 -5.23 7.16
CA SER A 145 -2.48 -5.88 6.80
C SER A 145 -2.23 -7.20 6.09
N PHE A 146 -1.36 -7.19 5.08
CA PHE A 146 -0.99 -8.38 4.31
C PHE A 146 -0.39 -9.46 5.21
N GLN A 147 0.54 -9.08 6.10
CA GLN A 147 1.16 -10.00 7.06
C GLN A 147 0.14 -10.61 8.03
N SER A 148 -0.81 -9.80 8.54
CA SER A 148 -1.85 -10.27 9.45
C SER A 148 -2.79 -11.27 8.76
N PHE A 149 -3.22 -10.97 7.54
CA PHE A 149 -4.01 -11.91 6.74
C PHE A 149 -3.20 -13.16 6.35
N GLN A 150 -1.91 -13.03 6.04
CA GLN A 150 -1.06 -14.18 5.77
C GLN A 150 -0.94 -15.11 6.98
N GLN A 151 -0.82 -14.55 8.19
CA GLN A 151 -0.85 -15.33 9.44
C GLN A 151 -2.19 -16.03 9.64
N LEU A 152 -3.30 -15.35 9.36
CA LEU A 152 -4.63 -15.96 9.40
C LEU A 152 -4.75 -17.16 8.44
N ILE A 153 -4.38 -16.98 7.17
CA ILE A 153 -4.52 -18.04 6.15
C ILE A 153 -3.57 -19.22 6.42
N SER A 154 -2.34 -18.94 6.87
CA SER A 154 -1.37 -20.00 7.17
C SER A 154 -1.74 -20.82 8.39
N ARG A 155 -2.30 -20.20 9.43
CA ARG A 155 -2.68 -20.89 10.68
C ARG A 155 -4.10 -21.46 10.66
N PHE A 156 -5.04 -20.76 10.01
CA PHE A 156 -6.46 -21.06 10.02
C PHE A 156 -7.05 -21.04 8.59
N PRO A 157 -6.60 -21.93 7.70
CA PRO A 157 -7.05 -21.95 6.31
C PRO A 157 -8.56 -22.20 6.15
N ASN A 158 -9.18 -22.86 7.13
CA ASN A 158 -10.61 -23.19 7.15
C ASN A 158 -11.46 -22.19 7.96
N SER A 159 -10.87 -21.07 8.40
CA SER A 159 -11.62 -20.02 9.11
C SER A 159 -12.72 -19.45 8.22
N GLN A 160 -13.84 -19.04 8.81
CA GLN A 160 -14.91 -18.32 8.10
C GLN A 160 -14.42 -17.00 7.47
N TYR A 161 -13.34 -16.42 8.01
CA TYR A 161 -12.77 -15.16 7.53
C TYR A 161 -11.73 -15.35 6.40
N ALA A 162 -11.27 -16.58 6.17
CA ALA A 162 -10.21 -16.88 5.21
C ALA A 162 -10.55 -16.44 3.76
N PRO A 163 -11.77 -16.66 3.22
CA PRO A 163 -12.09 -16.25 1.86
C PRO A 163 -12.03 -14.72 1.65
N ASP A 164 -12.42 -13.94 2.64
CA ASP A 164 -12.35 -12.47 2.57
C ASP A 164 -10.90 -11.98 2.66
N ALA A 165 -10.14 -12.53 3.62
CA ALA A 165 -8.73 -12.23 3.79
C ALA A 165 -7.92 -12.51 2.51
N GLN A 166 -8.18 -13.64 1.82
CA GLN A 166 -7.52 -13.96 0.53
C GLN A 166 -7.79 -12.89 -0.54
N LYS A 167 -9.04 -12.45 -0.69
CA LYS A 167 -9.39 -11.40 -1.65
C LYS A 167 -8.65 -10.09 -1.35
N ARG A 168 -8.60 -9.71 -0.06
CA ARG A 168 -7.85 -8.52 0.38
C ARG A 168 -6.35 -8.67 0.17
N MET A 169 -5.78 -9.85 0.42
CA MET A 169 -4.38 -10.14 0.15
C MET A 169 -4.03 -9.96 -1.33
N THR A 170 -4.88 -10.42 -2.26
CA THR A 170 -4.68 -10.18 -3.70
C THR A 170 -4.65 -8.69 -4.03
N TYR A 171 -5.60 -7.92 -3.48
CA TYR A 171 -5.61 -6.46 -3.65
C TYR A 171 -4.35 -5.81 -3.06
N LEU A 172 -3.97 -6.17 -1.83
CA LEU A 172 -2.79 -5.63 -1.15
C LEU A 172 -1.50 -5.98 -1.90
N LYS A 173 -1.37 -7.21 -2.41
CA LYS A 173 -0.24 -7.65 -3.24
C LYS A 173 -0.10 -6.78 -4.49
N ASN A 174 -1.22 -6.52 -5.18
CA ASN A 174 -1.22 -5.63 -6.34
C ASN A 174 -0.82 -4.20 -5.96
N ARG A 175 -1.38 -3.66 -4.86
CA ARG A 175 -1.05 -2.31 -4.39
C ARG A 175 0.42 -2.16 -4.02
N LEU A 176 0.98 -3.12 -3.28
CA LEU A 176 2.39 -3.15 -2.88
C LEU A 176 3.32 -3.22 -4.11
N ALA A 177 2.96 -4.03 -5.10
CA ALA A 177 3.72 -4.14 -6.35
C ALA A 177 3.71 -2.82 -7.15
N THR A 178 2.55 -2.18 -7.25
CA THR A 178 2.40 -0.89 -7.92
C THR A 178 3.21 0.21 -7.21
N TYR A 179 3.21 0.23 -5.88
CA TYR A 179 4.04 1.16 -5.09
C TYR A 179 5.54 1.03 -5.46
N GLU A 180 6.05 -0.20 -5.52
CA GLU A 180 7.45 -0.46 -5.89
C GLU A 180 7.77 0.05 -7.30
N VAL A 181 6.85 -0.13 -8.26
CA VAL A 181 6.96 0.44 -9.61
C VAL A 181 6.96 1.96 -9.59
N HIS A 182 6.15 2.61 -8.75
CA HIS A 182 6.19 4.08 -8.60
C HIS A 182 7.54 4.57 -8.09
N VAL A 183 8.11 3.89 -7.10
CA VAL A 183 9.47 4.18 -6.59
C VAL A 183 10.52 3.94 -7.69
N ALA A 184 10.38 2.88 -8.46
CA ALA A 184 11.26 2.57 -9.58
C ALA A 184 11.22 3.68 -10.65
N ARG A 185 10.02 4.14 -11.04
CA ARG A 185 9.82 5.27 -11.97
C ARG A 185 10.43 6.57 -11.42
N TYR A 186 10.35 6.80 -10.11
CA TYR A 186 10.99 7.95 -9.47
C TYR A 186 12.52 7.90 -9.60
N TYR A 187 13.14 6.73 -9.48
CA TYR A 187 14.58 6.54 -9.68
C TYR A 187 14.99 6.66 -11.15
N VAL A 188 14.20 6.13 -12.09
CA VAL A 188 14.40 6.33 -13.54
C VAL A 188 14.45 7.81 -13.89
N LYS A 189 13.51 8.62 -13.39
CA LYS A 189 13.49 10.07 -13.61
C LYS A 189 14.74 10.80 -13.11
N ARG A 190 15.49 10.19 -12.19
CA ARG A 190 16.72 10.73 -11.60
C ARG A 190 17.98 10.08 -12.15
N GLU A 191 17.85 9.26 -13.19
CA GLU A 191 18.96 8.48 -13.76
C GLU A 191 19.65 7.57 -12.71
N ALA A 192 18.93 7.18 -11.65
CA ALA A 192 19.42 6.28 -10.61
C ALA A 192 19.18 4.82 -11.00
N TRP A 193 19.86 4.36 -12.06
CA TRP A 193 19.58 3.09 -12.75
C TRP A 193 19.69 1.85 -11.86
N VAL A 194 20.73 1.77 -11.02
CA VAL A 194 20.90 0.63 -10.09
C VAL A 194 19.71 0.52 -9.12
N ALA A 195 19.24 1.65 -8.59
CA ALA A 195 18.11 1.68 -7.68
C ALA A 195 16.80 1.31 -8.41
N ALA A 196 16.61 1.81 -9.63
CA ALA A 196 15.47 1.45 -10.46
C ALA A 196 15.43 -0.05 -10.80
N ALA A 197 16.56 -0.63 -11.22
CA ALA A 197 16.69 -2.06 -11.51
C ALA A 197 16.39 -2.92 -10.27
N ASN A 198 16.91 -2.54 -9.10
CA ASN A 198 16.65 -3.25 -7.85
C ASN A 198 15.16 -3.25 -7.48
N ARG A 199 14.45 -2.12 -7.69
CA ARG A 199 13.00 -2.02 -7.44
C ARG A 199 12.20 -2.89 -8.41
N GLY A 200 12.54 -2.85 -9.70
CA GLY A 200 11.90 -3.72 -10.70
C GLY A 200 12.13 -5.20 -10.38
N ARG A 201 13.37 -5.59 -10.07
CA ARG A 201 13.73 -6.96 -9.68
C ARG A 201 12.93 -7.43 -8.45
N TYR A 202 12.81 -6.57 -7.44
CA TYR A 202 12.04 -6.90 -6.23
C TYR A 202 10.57 -7.23 -6.55
N VAL A 203 9.95 -6.52 -7.49
CA VAL A 203 8.57 -6.82 -7.93
C VAL A 203 8.48 -8.17 -8.63
N VAL A 204 9.42 -8.48 -9.53
CA VAL A 204 9.45 -9.77 -10.25
C VAL A 204 9.68 -10.94 -9.29
N GLU A 205 10.53 -10.76 -8.28
CA GLU A 205 10.86 -11.79 -7.30
C GLU A 205 9.74 -12.02 -6.25
N ASN A 206 9.09 -10.95 -5.78
CA ASN A 206 8.20 -11.02 -4.60
C ASN A 206 6.71 -10.83 -4.94
N PHE A 207 6.38 -10.22 -6.07
CA PHE A 207 5.01 -9.85 -6.46
C PHE A 207 4.63 -10.41 -7.84
N GLN A 208 4.96 -11.69 -8.08
CA GLN A 208 4.54 -12.42 -9.27
C GLN A 208 3.02 -12.39 -9.45
N GLU A 209 2.55 -12.50 -10.69
CA GLU A 209 1.11 -12.49 -11.08
C GLU A 209 0.38 -11.16 -10.80
N THR A 210 1.08 -10.12 -10.36
CA THR A 210 0.48 -8.79 -10.21
C THR A 210 0.47 -8.04 -11.54
N PRO A 211 -0.50 -7.13 -11.77
CA PRO A 211 -0.54 -6.29 -12.97
C PRO A 211 0.68 -5.36 -13.12
N ALA A 212 1.46 -5.16 -12.05
CA ALA A 212 2.63 -4.30 -12.03
C ALA A 212 3.92 -4.99 -12.55
N VAL A 213 3.91 -6.32 -12.71
CA VAL A 213 5.06 -7.09 -13.22
C VAL A 213 5.58 -6.61 -14.59
N PRO A 214 4.74 -6.41 -15.63
CA PRO A 214 5.24 -5.95 -16.93
C PRO A 214 5.85 -4.55 -16.87
N ASP A 215 5.29 -3.65 -16.06
CA ASP A 215 5.88 -2.33 -15.80
C ASP A 215 7.26 -2.49 -15.14
N ALA A 216 7.39 -3.35 -14.11
CA ALA A 216 8.65 -3.62 -13.43
C ALA A 216 9.73 -4.20 -14.36
N LEU A 217 9.36 -5.16 -15.22
CA LEU A 217 10.25 -5.71 -16.24
C LEU A 217 10.72 -4.62 -17.20
N SER A 218 9.82 -3.71 -17.62
CA SER A 218 10.22 -2.60 -18.49
C SER A 218 11.16 -1.60 -17.80
N VAL A 219 11.04 -1.40 -16.47
CA VAL A 219 12.06 -0.66 -15.70
C VAL A 219 13.41 -1.37 -15.77
N MET A 220 13.42 -2.69 -15.58
CA MET A 220 14.65 -3.49 -15.58
C MET A 220 15.35 -3.42 -16.94
N VAL A 221 14.62 -3.62 -18.05
CA VAL A 221 15.15 -3.49 -19.42
C VAL A 221 15.82 -2.13 -19.60
N LEU A 222 15.11 -1.05 -19.26
CA LEU A 222 15.65 0.31 -19.40
C LEU A 222 16.89 0.52 -18.52
N ALA A 223 16.81 0.17 -17.25
CA ALA A 223 17.89 0.40 -16.30
C ALA A 223 19.14 -0.42 -16.64
N TYR A 224 19.01 -1.69 -17.03
CA TYR A 224 20.14 -2.51 -17.46
C TYR A 224 20.76 -2.01 -18.77
N SER A 225 19.93 -1.52 -19.70
CA SER A 225 20.42 -0.90 -20.94
C SER A 225 21.28 0.33 -20.67
N GLU A 226 20.82 1.22 -19.79
CA GLU A 226 21.55 2.44 -19.40
C GLU A 226 22.82 2.14 -18.58
N LEU A 227 22.85 0.99 -17.89
CA LEU A 227 24.04 0.49 -17.19
C LEU A 227 25.03 -0.25 -18.11
N GLY A 228 24.69 -0.50 -19.38
CA GLY A 228 25.50 -1.30 -20.30
C GLY A 228 25.48 -2.80 -20.02
N MET A 229 24.51 -3.29 -19.24
CA MET A 229 24.33 -4.71 -18.91
C MET A 229 23.40 -5.37 -19.93
N THR A 230 23.89 -5.55 -21.15
CA THR A 230 23.09 -6.02 -22.30
C THR A 230 22.43 -7.37 -22.05
N ASP A 231 23.16 -8.33 -21.48
CA ASP A 231 22.64 -9.68 -21.25
C ASP A 231 21.42 -9.67 -20.33
N LEU A 232 21.48 -8.89 -19.23
CA LEU A 232 20.36 -8.75 -18.29
C LEU A 232 19.19 -7.97 -18.89
N ALA A 233 19.46 -7.00 -19.77
CA ALA A 233 18.42 -6.27 -20.47
C ALA A 233 17.67 -7.19 -21.45
N ASP A 234 18.41 -7.97 -22.24
CA ASP A 234 17.87 -8.92 -23.21
C ASP A 234 17.08 -10.03 -22.53
N ASP A 235 17.59 -10.59 -21.41
CA ASP A 235 16.87 -11.58 -20.61
C ASP A 235 15.55 -11.01 -20.06
N SER A 236 15.59 -9.80 -19.50
CA SER A 236 14.39 -9.13 -18.96
C SER A 236 13.36 -8.84 -20.07
N GLN A 237 13.83 -8.46 -21.26
CA GLN A 237 13.01 -8.20 -22.43
C GLN A 237 12.37 -9.49 -22.95
N ALA A 238 13.14 -10.58 -23.03
CA ALA A 238 12.63 -11.89 -23.45
C ALA A 238 11.52 -12.39 -22.52
N VAL A 239 11.67 -12.21 -21.21
CA VAL A 239 10.62 -12.54 -20.22
C VAL A 239 9.38 -11.66 -20.42
N LEU A 240 9.55 -10.36 -20.66
CA LEU A 240 8.46 -9.44 -20.92
C LEU A 240 7.67 -9.84 -22.18
N ASP A 241 8.36 -10.11 -23.28
CA ASP A 241 7.75 -10.45 -24.57
C ASP A 241 7.06 -11.82 -24.53
N ALA A 242 7.64 -12.80 -23.82
CA ALA A 242 7.07 -14.14 -23.70
C ALA A 242 5.77 -14.16 -22.88
N ASN A 243 5.69 -13.36 -21.81
CA ASN A 243 4.55 -13.40 -20.88
C ASN A 243 3.50 -12.30 -21.14
N PHE A 244 3.90 -11.17 -21.74
CA PHE A 244 3.05 -10.00 -21.94
C PHE A 244 3.14 -9.44 -23.37
N PRO A 245 2.79 -10.24 -24.39
CA PRO A 245 2.90 -9.82 -25.78
C PRO A 245 2.03 -8.58 -26.06
N GLY A 246 2.63 -7.55 -26.66
CA GLY A 246 1.96 -6.29 -26.98
C GLY A 246 1.83 -5.30 -25.82
N PHE A 247 2.46 -5.58 -24.67
CA PHE A 247 2.57 -4.62 -23.58
C PHE A 247 3.36 -3.38 -24.03
N GLN A 248 2.80 -2.19 -23.81
CA GLN A 248 3.45 -0.92 -24.12
C GLN A 248 3.88 -0.25 -22.81
N SER A 249 5.18 -0.15 -22.60
CA SER A 249 5.71 0.56 -21.45
C SER A 249 5.40 2.04 -21.54
N ASN A 250 4.87 2.60 -20.44
CA ASN A 250 4.63 4.04 -20.28
C ASN A 250 5.78 4.76 -19.54
N ILE A 251 6.90 4.07 -19.33
CA ILE A 251 8.05 4.63 -18.63
C ILE A 251 8.77 5.59 -19.58
N SER A 252 8.68 6.88 -19.30
CA SER A 252 9.39 7.91 -20.04
C SER A 252 10.68 8.31 -19.32
N LEU A 253 11.75 8.42 -20.09
CA LEU A 253 12.97 9.11 -19.65
C LEU A 253 12.63 10.60 -19.46
N ALA A 254 13.16 11.19 -18.39
CA ALA A 254 13.11 12.64 -18.24
C ALA A 254 13.78 13.28 -19.47
N LYS A 255 13.04 14.12 -20.18
CA LYS A 255 13.57 14.85 -21.34
C LYS A 255 14.77 15.68 -20.86
N LYS A 256 15.96 15.47 -21.42
CA LYS A 256 17.08 16.39 -21.21
C LYS A 256 16.69 17.71 -21.86
N GLU A 257 16.25 18.66 -21.04
CA GLU A 257 16.10 20.05 -21.43
C GLU A 257 17.49 20.54 -21.88
N SER A 258 17.59 20.96 -23.14
CA SER A 258 18.82 21.58 -23.64
C SER A 258 19.11 22.84 -22.82
N LEU A 259 20.38 23.17 -22.56
CA LEU A 259 20.73 24.43 -21.89
C LEU A 259 20.11 25.65 -22.60
N LEU A 260 19.93 25.57 -23.92
CA LEU A 260 19.21 26.57 -24.70
C LEU A 260 17.71 26.62 -24.36
N SER A 261 17.04 25.48 -24.10
CA SER A 261 15.63 25.48 -23.70
C SER A 261 15.45 26.01 -22.28
N THR A 262 16.36 25.67 -21.35
CA THR A 262 16.36 26.24 -20.00
C THR A 262 16.65 27.75 -20.01
N ALA A 263 17.64 28.19 -20.79
CA ALA A 263 18.02 29.60 -20.89
C ALA A 263 16.97 30.46 -21.61
N THR A 264 16.17 29.86 -22.49
CA THR A 264 15.12 30.57 -23.24
C THR A 264 13.71 30.30 -22.70
N PHE A 265 13.58 29.67 -21.52
CA PHE A 265 12.28 29.27 -20.96
C PHE A 265 11.40 28.54 -21.99
N GLY A 266 12.00 27.70 -22.84
CA GLY A 266 11.31 26.94 -23.87
C GLY A 266 10.95 27.68 -25.16
N LEU A 267 11.36 28.95 -25.34
CA LEU A 267 11.07 29.73 -26.57
C LEU A 267 11.82 29.26 -27.81
N LEU A 268 13.05 28.77 -27.65
CA LEU A 268 13.86 28.24 -28.76
C LEU A 268 14.00 26.73 -28.57
N GLY A 269 13.08 26.03 -29.24
CA GLY A 269 12.71 24.64 -28.97
C GLY A 269 13.85 23.63 -28.88
N SER A 270 13.63 22.66 -27.99
CA SER A 270 14.39 21.41 -27.93
C SER A 270 14.04 20.53 -29.14
N ASN A 271 15.00 20.29 -30.03
CA ASN A 271 14.85 19.42 -31.20
C ASN A 271 15.37 17.99 -30.96
N GLU A 272 15.43 17.54 -29.71
CA GLU A 272 15.83 16.16 -29.38
C GLU A 272 14.63 15.23 -29.44
N LYS A 273 14.71 14.27 -30.37
CA LYS A 273 13.73 13.21 -30.55
C LYS A 273 13.68 12.35 -29.28
N VAL A 274 12.47 12.12 -28.77
CA VAL A 274 12.21 11.10 -27.74
C VAL A 274 12.82 9.79 -28.24
N ARG A 275 13.77 9.20 -27.50
CA ARG A 275 14.18 7.82 -27.75
C ARG A 275 13.07 6.93 -27.20
N PRO A 276 12.30 6.22 -28.05
CA PRO A 276 11.35 5.25 -27.53
C PRO A 276 12.11 4.14 -26.80
N VAL A 277 11.60 3.74 -25.64
CA VAL A 277 12.22 2.74 -24.74
C VAL A 277 12.16 1.33 -25.33
N VAL A 278 11.31 1.11 -26.34
CA VAL A 278 11.16 -0.18 -27.01
C VAL A 278 11.71 -0.08 -28.44
N ARG A 279 12.85 -0.71 -28.67
CA ARG A 279 13.25 -1.13 -30.01
C ARG A 279 13.73 -2.58 -29.93
N THR A 280 12.77 -3.49 -30.07
CA THR A 280 13.07 -4.86 -30.45
C THR A 280 12.10 -5.31 -31.54
N THR A 281 12.66 -5.33 -32.75
CA THR A 281 12.30 -6.19 -33.88
C THR A 281 10.83 -6.21 -34.34
N GLN A 282 10.45 -5.18 -35.09
CA GLN A 282 10.42 -5.44 -36.53
C GLN A 282 11.73 -4.91 -37.06
N ALA A 283 12.65 -5.82 -37.40
CA ALA A 283 13.44 -5.56 -38.57
C ALA A 283 12.38 -5.24 -39.63
N ALA A 284 12.31 -3.99 -40.06
CA ALA A 284 11.70 -3.71 -41.34
C ALA A 284 12.40 -4.71 -42.27
N GLN A 285 11.68 -5.74 -42.70
CA GLN A 285 12.03 -6.40 -43.94
C GLN A 285 12.26 -5.22 -44.89
N PRO A 286 13.44 -5.11 -45.53
CA PRO A 286 13.60 -4.06 -46.52
C PRO A 286 12.39 -4.23 -47.42
N GLU A 287 11.51 -3.23 -47.49
CA GLU A 287 10.39 -3.25 -48.43
C GLU A 287 11.08 -3.53 -49.75
N GLN A 288 10.92 -4.76 -50.24
CA GLN A 288 11.55 -5.19 -51.46
C GLN A 288 10.93 -4.28 -52.50
N GLU A 289 11.71 -3.31 -52.98
CA GLU A 289 11.20 -2.21 -53.79
C GLU A 289 10.39 -2.82 -54.92
N ARG A 290 9.08 -2.62 -54.88
CA ARG A 290 8.19 -3.22 -55.88
C ARG A 290 8.70 -2.77 -57.25
N SER A 291 9.11 -3.75 -58.05
CA SER A 291 9.57 -3.56 -59.43
C SER A 291 8.60 -2.61 -60.13
N TRP A 292 9.12 -1.69 -60.94
CA TRP A 292 8.30 -0.70 -61.67
C TRP A 292 7.13 -1.35 -62.44
N PHE A 293 7.31 -2.59 -62.88
CA PHE A 293 6.31 -3.40 -63.53
C PHE A 293 5.16 -3.82 -62.59
N SER A 294 5.47 -4.20 -61.35
CA SER A 294 4.49 -4.50 -60.29
C SER A 294 3.65 -3.28 -59.93
N ARG A 295 4.27 -2.09 -59.96
CA ARG A 295 3.57 -0.81 -59.72
C ARG A 295 2.59 -0.46 -60.84
N LEU A 296 2.95 -0.71 -62.10
CA LEU A 296 2.07 -0.42 -63.25
C LEU A 296 0.93 -1.43 -63.41
N THR A 297 1.16 -2.67 -62.98
CA THR A 297 0.19 -3.77 -63.17
C THR A 297 -0.64 -4.07 -61.93
N PHE A 298 -0.52 -3.25 -60.88
CA PHE A 298 -1.20 -3.43 -59.58
C PHE A 298 -1.12 -4.87 -59.04
N GLY A 299 -0.02 -5.57 -59.31
CA GLY A 299 0.21 -6.93 -58.83
C GLY A 299 -0.66 -8.04 -59.46
N ILE A 300 -1.31 -7.78 -60.61
CA ILE A 300 -2.18 -8.78 -61.28
C ILE A 300 -1.40 -9.97 -61.87
N PHE A 301 -0.10 -9.83 -62.14
CA PHE A 301 0.70 -10.84 -62.86
C PHE A 301 1.82 -11.49 -62.04
N ASP A 302 1.89 -11.27 -60.72
CA ASP A 302 3.00 -11.76 -59.88
C ASP A 302 2.68 -13.07 -59.14
N SER A 303 2.05 -14.03 -59.84
CA SER A 303 1.73 -15.35 -59.27
C SER A 303 2.02 -16.48 -60.26
N GLU A 304 3.28 -16.65 -60.63
CA GLU A 304 3.78 -17.86 -61.27
C GLU A 304 5.31 -17.79 -61.21
N ASP A 305 5.90 -18.33 -60.13
CA ASP A 305 7.29 -18.81 -60.04
C ASP A 305 7.60 -19.23 -58.60
N LYS A 306 6.85 -20.22 -58.11
CA LYS A 306 7.29 -21.06 -56.99
C LYS A 306 7.02 -22.52 -57.32
N GLU A 307 7.71 -23.01 -58.35
CA GLU A 307 8.02 -24.43 -58.47
C GLU A 307 9.49 -24.58 -58.87
N GLN A 308 10.14 -25.56 -58.24
CA GLN A 308 11.47 -26.11 -58.50
C GLN A 308 12.68 -25.34 -57.98
N THR A 309 13.15 -25.65 -56.77
CA THR A 309 14.36 -26.50 -56.58
C THR A 309 14.50 -26.97 -55.13
N GLN A 310 15.24 -28.07 -54.99
CA GLN A 310 15.40 -29.00 -53.87
C GLN A 310 15.90 -28.38 -52.56
#